data_AF-A0AAD7ZK24-F1
#
_entry.id   AF-A0AAD7ZK24-F1
#
_cell.length_a   1.000
_cell.length_b   1.000
_cell.length_c   1.000
_cell.angle_alpha   90.00
_cell.angle_beta   90.00
_cell.angle_gamma   90.00
#
_symmetry.space_group_name_H-M   'P 1'
#
loop_
_entity.id
_entity.type
_entity.pdbx_description
1 polymer ?
#
loop_
_entity_poly.entity_id
_entity_poly.type
_entity_poly.pdbx_seq_one_letter_code
_entity_poly.pdbx_strand_id
1 'polypeptide(L)'
;MSDELTGKTYTPENAEMWTKKIATDVRNKVKELGLKRYKFMVQVVLGERLGAGVKIGSRCLWDADTDNYASDVFMNETIFCTTVVYAVYFY
;
A
#
# COMPACT_ATOMS: atom_id res chain seq x y z
N MET A 1 -6.42 6.13 2.52
CA MET A 1 -6.73 4.70 2.76
C MET A 1 -7.97 4.59 3.64
N SER A 2 -7.92 5.13 4.87
CA SER A 2 -9.09 5.13 5.78
C SER A 2 -10.33 5.77 5.15
N ASP A 3 -10.20 6.97 4.58
CA ASP A 3 -11.34 7.69 3.99
C ASP A 3 -12.03 6.92 2.85
N GLU A 4 -11.27 6.08 2.15
CA GLU A 4 -11.76 5.35 0.99
C GLU A 4 -12.41 4.00 1.36
N LEU A 5 -12.07 3.41 2.51
CA LEU A 5 -12.49 2.04 2.88
C LEU A 5 -13.34 1.98 4.18
N THR A 6 -13.51 3.10 4.87
CA THR A 6 -14.34 3.17 6.07
C THR A 6 -15.81 2.91 5.72
N GLY A 7 -16.43 1.96 6.42
CA GLY A 7 -17.84 1.60 6.23
C GLY A 7 -18.16 0.83 4.94
N LYS A 8 -17.15 0.44 4.15
CA LYS A 8 -17.34 -0.34 2.92
C LYS A 8 -17.29 -1.84 3.19
N THR A 9 -18.14 -2.59 2.48
CA THR A 9 -18.18 -4.05 2.50
C THR A 9 -17.36 -4.62 1.35
N TYR A 10 -16.66 -5.73 1.59
CA TYR A 10 -15.88 -6.40 0.56
C TYR A 10 -16.78 -6.93 -0.57
N THR A 11 -16.45 -6.58 -1.82
CA THR A 11 -16.89 -7.33 -3.01
C THR A 11 -15.73 -7.41 -4.01
N PRO A 12 -15.60 -8.49 -4.80
CA PRO A 12 -14.47 -8.68 -5.72
C PRO A 12 -14.32 -7.55 -6.74
N GLU A 13 -15.42 -7.06 -7.30
CA GLU A 13 -15.43 -6.01 -8.32
C GLU A 13 -14.96 -4.67 -7.75
N ASN A 14 -15.42 -4.35 -6.54
CA ASN A 14 -15.05 -3.12 -5.86
C ASN A 14 -13.62 -3.19 -5.31
N ALA A 15 -13.19 -4.35 -4.83
CA ALA A 15 -11.84 -4.59 -4.34
C ALA A 15 -10.79 -4.27 -5.40
N GLU A 16 -11.00 -4.70 -6.66
CA GLU A 16 -10.10 -4.37 -7.75
C GLU A 16 -10.03 -2.85 -7.99
N MET A 17 -11.19 -2.18 -8.03
CA MET A 17 -11.27 -0.74 -8.25
C MET A 17 -10.58 0.05 -7.13
N TRP A 18 -10.88 -0.26 -5.86
CA TRP A 18 -10.28 0.43 -4.72
C TRP A 18 -8.78 0.19 -4.63
N THR A 19 -8.31 -1.03 -4.91
CA THR A 19 -6.89 -1.35 -4.91
C THR A 19 -6.12 -0.49 -5.92
N LYS A 20 -6.63 -0.39 -7.17
CA LYS A 20 -6.02 0.45 -8.22
C LYS A 20 -6.05 1.93 -7.86
N LYS A 21 -7.16 2.40 -7.29
CA LYS A 21 -7.33 3.79 -6.86
C LYS A 21 -6.34 4.13 -5.74
N ILE A 22 -6.31 3.35 -4.67
CA ILE A 22 -5.38 3.53 -3.54
C ILE A 22 -3.92 3.51 -4.01
N ALA A 23 -3.55 2.54 -4.86
CA ALA A 23 -2.19 2.46 -5.39
C ALA A 23 -1.81 3.72 -6.18
N THR A 24 -2.73 4.24 -7.00
CA THR A 24 -2.52 5.45 -7.79
C THR A 24 -2.42 6.69 -6.92
N ASP A 25 -3.31 6.85 -5.94
CA ASP A 25 -3.35 7.99 -5.04
C ASP A 25 -2.08 8.06 -4.18
N VAL A 26 -1.67 6.92 -3.59
CA VAL A 26 -0.44 6.84 -2.79
C VAL A 26 0.77 7.14 -3.67
N ARG A 27 0.86 6.57 -4.87
CA ARG A 27 1.95 6.86 -5.81
C ARG A 27 2.02 8.34 -6.16
N ASN A 28 0.89 9.00 -6.39
CA ASN A 28 0.85 10.42 -6.72
C ASN A 28 1.29 11.29 -5.53
N LYS A 29 0.76 11.02 -4.32
CA LYS A 29 1.17 11.72 -3.09
C LYS A 29 2.66 11.58 -2.80
N VAL A 30 3.23 10.39 -3.00
CA VAL A 30 4.66 10.16 -2.77
C VAL A 30 5.51 10.88 -3.83
N LYS A 31 5.03 10.99 -5.08
CA LYS A 31 5.69 11.80 -6.11
C LYS A 31 5.69 13.30 -5.79
N GLU A 32 4.64 13.80 -5.13
CA GLU A 32 4.53 15.21 -4.73
C GLU A 32 5.58 15.63 -3.68
N LEU A 33 6.21 14.67 -2.98
CA LEU A 33 7.31 14.94 -2.05
C LEU A 33 8.57 15.53 -2.74
N GLY A 34 8.64 15.52 -4.07
CA GLY A 34 9.72 16.18 -4.81
C GLY A 34 11.08 15.49 -4.72
N LEU A 35 11.13 14.23 -4.26
CA LEU A 35 12.33 13.43 -4.11
C LEU A 35 12.81 12.89 -5.48
N LYS A 36 13.43 13.76 -6.29
CA LYS A 36 13.78 13.49 -7.70
C LYS A 36 14.73 12.31 -7.94
N ARG A 37 15.53 11.94 -6.94
CA ARG A 37 16.51 10.84 -7.02
C ARG A 37 15.95 9.53 -6.50
N TYR A 38 14.68 9.48 -6.12
CA TYR A 38 14.04 8.27 -5.61
C TYR A 38 13.04 7.72 -6.61
N LYS A 39 13.13 6.41 -6.84
CA LYS A 39 12.11 5.63 -7.51
C LYS A 39 11.19 5.02 -6.46
N PHE A 40 9.89 5.28 -6.60
CA PHE A 40 8.87 4.76 -5.69
C PHE A 40 8.12 3.60 -6.30
N MET A 41 8.01 2.51 -5.56
CA MET A 41 7.15 1.36 -5.87
C MET A 41 6.07 1.26 -4.79
N VAL A 42 4.81 1.21 -5.21
CA VAL A 42 3.66 1.08 -4.30
C VAL A 42 3.03 -0.29 -4.51
N GLN A 43 2.92 -1.06 -3.43
CA GLN A 43 2.24 -2.34 -3.38
C GLN A 43 1.01 -2.21 -2.49
N VAL A 44 -0.16 -2.57 -3.01
CA VAL A 44 -1.42 -2.58 -2.26
C VAL A 44 -1.97 -3.99 -2.29
N VAL A 45 -2.30 -4.53 -1.13
CA VAL A 45 -2.97 -5.82 -0.94
C VAL A 45 -4.30 -5.54 -0.26
N LEU A 46 -5.40 -5.89 -0.89
CA LEU A 46 -6.74 -5.80 -0.32
C LEU A 46 -7.38 -7.18 -0.36
N GLY A 47 -7.99 -7.59 0.74
CA GLY A 47 -8.71 -8.85 0.80
C GLY A 47 -9.84 -8.83 1.81
N GLU A 48 -10.65 -9.89 1.76
CA GLU A 48 -11.77 -10.10 2.66
C GLU A 48 -11.29 -10.63 4.02
N ARG A 49 -11.96 -10.18 5.08
CA ARG A 49 -11.73 -10.63 6.44
C ARG A 49 -12.88 -11.53 6.87
N LEU A 50 -12.64 -12.83 6.88
CA LEU A 50 -13.59 -13.86 7.33
C LEU A 50 -13.11 -14.54 8.63
N GLY A 51 -12.51 -13.78 9.54
CA GLY A 51 -11.96 -14.31 10.80
C GLY A 51 -10.60 -15.02 10.67
N ALA A 52 -10.02 -15.10 9.47
CA ALA A 52 -8.67 -15.60 9.24
C ALA A 52 -7.59 -14.57 9.64
N GLY A 53 -6.44 -15.05 10.10
CA GLY A 53 -5.25 -14.22 10.35
C GLY A 53 -4.40 -14.06 9.10
N VAL A 54 -3.98 -12.83 8.80
CA VAL A 54 -3.09 -12.52 7.67
C VAL A 54 -1.78 -11.95 8.21
N LYS A 55 -0.65 -12.47 7.71
CA LYS A 55 0.69 -11.92 7.95
C LYS A 55 1.32 -11.56 6.61
N ILE A 56 1.78 -10.32 6.51
CA ILE A 56 2.49 -9.80 5.34
C ILE A 56 3.90 -9.46 5.79
N GLY A 57 4.89 -9.89 5.00
CA GLY A 57 6.29 -9.57 5.23
C GLY A 57 7.00 -9.33 3.91
N SER A 58 7.99 -8.45 3.93
CA SER A 58 8.85 -8.15 2.81
C SER A 58 10.31 -8.43 3.18
N ARG A 59 11.10 -8.83 2.19
CA ARG A 59 12.56 -8.92 2.29
C ARG A 59 13.14 -8.13 1.14
N CYS A 60 14.11 -7.27 1.43
CA CYS A 60 14.69 -6.36 0.46
C CYS A 60 16.21 -6.56 0.42
N LEU A 61 16.78 -6.46 -0.77
CA LEU A 61 18.23 -6.37 -0.99
C LEU A 61 18.49 -5.00 -1.61
N TRP A 62 19.02 -4.08 -0.81
CA TRP A 62 19.11 -2.66 -1.13
C TRP A 62 20.11 -1.96 -0.20
N ASP A 63 20.42 -0.70 -0.46
CA ASP A 63 21.36 0.09 0.31
C ASP A 63 20.68 0.63 1.59
N ALA A 64 21.24 0.33 2.76
CA ALA A 64 20.61 0.65 4.05
C ALA A 64 20.66 2.14 4.43
N ASP A 65 21.52 2.93 3.78
CA ASP A 65 21.68 4.36 4.06
C ASP A 65 20.76 5.20 3.19
N THR A 66 20.42 4.70 2.00
CA THR A 66 19.66 5.45 0.99
C THR A 66 18.29 4.87 0.70
N ASP A 67 18.10 3.55 0.73
CA ASP A 67 16.82 2.91 0.40
C ASP A 67 15.97 2.68 1.65
N ASN A 68 14.64 2.84 1.53
CA ASN A 68 13.74 2.66 2.67
C ASN A 68 12.32 2.23 2.24
N TYR A 69 11.49 1.80 3.19
CA TYR A 69 10.06 1.56 2.99
C TYR A 69 9.21 2.18 4.09
N ALA A 70 7.94 2.40 3.74
CA ALA A 70 6.89 2.70 4.69
C ALA A 70 5.71 1.76 4.42
N SER A 71 5.08 1.25 5.47
CA SER A 71 3.89 0.41 5.35
C SER A 71 2.78 0.91 6.25
N ASP A 72 1.54 0.77 5.79
CA ASP A 72 0.35 1.07 6.56
C ASP A 72 -0.70 -0.04 6.37
N VAL A 73 -1.48 -0.29 7.41
CA VAL A 73 -2.50 -1.34 7.43
C VAL A 73 -3.81 -0.76 7.92
N PHE A 74 -4.82 -0.83 7.04
CA PHE A 74 -6.20 -0.51 7.35
C PHE A 74 -7.00 -1.80 7.52
N MET A 75 -7.87 -1.83 8.54
CA MET A 75 -8.78 -2.94 8.78
C MET A 75 -10.16 -2.42 9.14
N ASN A 76 -11.19 -3.05 8.58
CA ASN A 76 -12.57 -2.87 9.02
C ASN A 76 -13.20 -4.25 9.36
N GLU A 77 -14.52 -4.32 9.45
CA GLU A 77 -15.25 -5.55 9.77
C GLU A 77 -15.11 -6.64 8.71
N THR A 78 -15.02 -6.28 7.42
CA THR A 78 -15.06 -7.22 6.29
C THR A 78 -13.83 -7.16 5.37
N ILE A 79 -12.98 -6.14 5.50
CA ILE A 79 -11.86 -5.84 4.60
C ILE A 79 -10.60 -5.67 5.44
N PHE A 80 -9.49 -6.18 4.93
CA PHE A 80 -8.15 -5.74 5.29
C PHE A 80 -7.48 -5.13 4.05
N CYS A 81 -6.75 -4.04 4.24
CA CYS A 81 -5.97 -3.41 3.19
C CYS A 81 -4.59 -3.05 3.74
N THR A 82 -3.54 -3.60 3.15
CA THR A 82 -2.16 -3.29 3.48
C THR A 82 -1.49 -2.62 2.30
N THR A 83 -0.84 -1.49 2.55
CA THR A 83 -0.07 -0.79 1.53
C THR A 83 1.36 -0.63 1.98
N VAL A 84 2.28 -0.91 1.07
CA VAL A 84 3.71 -0.74 1.28
C VAL A 84 4.27 0.13 0.16
N VAL A 85 5.04 1.15 0.54
CA VAL A 85 5.78 2.01 -0.38
C VAL A 85 7.25 1.73 -0.18
N TYR A 86 7.93 1.34 -1.25
CA TYR A 86 9.38 1.20 -1.30
C TYR A 86 9.96 2.41 -2.02
N ALA A 87 10.95 3.05 -1.41
CA ALA A 87 11.72 4.15 -1.96
C ALA A 87 13.14 3.65 -2.22
N VAL A 88 13.53 3.61 -3.49
CA VAL A 88 14.87 3.18 -3.91
C VAL A 88 15.59 4.34 -4.56
N TYR A 89 16.77 4.68 -4.05
CA TYR A 89 17.62 5.74 -4.56
C TYR A 89 18.22 5.34 -5.91
N PHE A 90 18.15 6.27 -6.86
CA PHE A 90 18.74 6.15 -8.17
C PHE A 90 20.09 6.85 -8.16
N TYR A 91 21.15 6.05 -8.31
CA TYR A 91 22.54 6.52 -8.42
C TYR A 91 22.85 7.14 -9.79
#